data_AF-A0A2K3L8B1-F1
#
_entry.id   AF-A0A2K3L8B1-F1
#
_cell.length_a   1.000
_cell.length_b   1.000
_cell.length_c   1.000
_cell.angle_alpha   90.00
_cell.angle_beta   90.00
_cell.angle_gamma   90.00
#
_symmetry.space_group_name_H-M   'P 1'
#
loop_
_entity.id
_entity.type
_entity.pdbx_description
1 polymer ?
#
loop_
_entity_poly.entity_id
_entity_poly.type
_entity_poly.pdbx_seq_one_letter_code
_entity_poly.pdbx_strand_id
1 'polypeptide(L)'
;MRERRLTSPPPRKKMKSKEETSWESIRHEELMESDLSIYDDLDFPFYIGYTKFTYRNKAQKKKDDEIEVAMAHYRDRSRNLSVFDAIGAPSIARLCGGTRPLHIDDDDRLELAPLCKLALDKYNAENQGANFVFVDLVKSTRSACAGSMYNMTFQAKDDTHPFNSPHIIFRARVWKRVPGAGPPEVKSCAMKAT
;
A
#
# COMPACT_ATOMS: atom_id res chain seq x y z
N MET A 1 -51.35 -43.96 14.64
CA MET A 1 -50.01 -44.53 14.36
C MET A 1 -49.82 -44.57 12.85
N ARG A 2 -48.90 -43.78 12.29
CA ARG A 2 -48.47 -43.84 10.89
C ARG A 2 -46.95 -43.93 10.88
N GLU A 3 -46.43 -45.08 10.47
CA GLU A 3 -45.01 -45.34 10.27
C GLU A 3 -44.46 -44.43 9.16
N ARG A 4 -43.41 -43.66 9.47
CA ARG A 4 -42.62 -42.97 8.43
C ARG A 4 -41.52 -43.92 7.96
N ARG A 5 -41.62 -44.38 6.71
CA ARG A 5 -40.53 -45.08 6.02
C ARG A 5 -39.36 -44.10 5.87
N LEU A 6 -38.23 -44.45 6.48
CA LEU A 6 -36.93 -43.84 6.20
C LEU A 6 -36.52 -44.25 4.78
N THR A 7 -36.61 -43.33 3.82
CA THR A 7 -35.98 -43.49 2.51
C THR A 7 -34.47 -43.29 2.68
N SER A 8 -33.69 -44.31 2.33
CA SER A 8 -32.23 -44.26 2.28
C SER A 8 -31.75 -43.16 1.32
N PRO A 9 -30.66 -42.43 1.65
CA PRO A 9 -30.10 -41.45 0.74
C PRO A 9 -29.52 -42.16 -0.50
N PRO A 10 -29.54 -41.51 -1.69
CA PRO A 10 -29.04 -42.12 -2.92
C PRO A 10 -27.54 -42.43 -2.79
N PRO A 11 -27.04 -43.47 -3.49
CA PRO A 11 -25.65 -43.87 -3.37
C PRO A 11 -24.75 -42.71 -3.79
N ARG A 12 -23.86 -42.29 -2.89
CA ARG A 12 -22.77 -41.36 -3.22
C ARG A 12 -22.05 -41.93 -4.43
N LYS A 13 -22.04 -41.19 -5.55
CA LYS A 13 -21.18 -41.48 -6.69
C LYS A 13 -19.76 -41.64 -6.14
N LYS A 14 -19.23 -42.86 -6.22
CA LYS A 14 -17.84 -43.15 -5.84
C LYS A 14 -16.97 -42.25 -6.70
N MET A 15 -16.35 -41.26 -6.07
CA MET A 15 -15.26 -40.49 -6.65
C MET A 15 -14.21 -41.53 -7.03
N LYS A 16 -13.95 -41.66 -8.34
CA LYS A 16 -12.89 -42.54 -8.84
C LYS A 16 -11.61 -42.15 -8.09
N SER A 17 -10.95 -43.13 -7.50
CA SER A 17 -9.66 -42.98 -6.83
C SER A 17 -8.70 -42.29 -7.80
N LYS A 18 -8.39 -41.03 -7.52
CA LYS A 18 -7.33 -40.28 -8.17
C LYS A 18 -6.04 -40.95 -7.69
N GLU A 19 -5.35 -41.68 -8.57
CA GLU A 19 -3.93 -41.94 -8.35
C GLU A 19 -3.26 -40.57 -8.21
N GLU A 20 -2.82 -40.26 -7.00
CA GLU A 20 -2.15 -39.01 -6.65
C GLU A 20 -0.76 -39.01 -7.28
N THR A 21 -0.67 -38.64 -8.56
CA THR A 21 0.55 -38.05 -9.09
C THR A 21 0.55 -36.58 -8.66
N SER A 22 0.78 -36.34 -7.36
CA SER A 22 1.11 -35.01 -6.88
C SER A 22 2.42 -34.60 -7.54
N TRP A 23 2.47 -33.48 -8.25
CA TRP A 23 3.71 -32.87 -8.79
C TRP A 23 4.81 -32.76 -7.72
N GLU A 24 4.44 -32.74 -6.43
CA GLU A 24 5.35 -32.78 -5.28
C GLU A 24 6.23 -34.05 -5.27
N SER A 25 5.83 -35.10 -5.99
CA SER A 25 6.57 -36.36 -6.14
C SER A 25 7.49 -36.39 -7.38
N ILE A 26 7.37 -35.42 -8.29
CA ILE A 26 8.25 -35.29 -9.45
C ILE A 26 9.50 -34.52 -9.03
N ARG A 27 10.69 -35.02 -9.38
CA ARG A 27 11.94 -34.30 -9.10
C ARG A 27 11.92 -32.96 -9.81
N HIS A 28 12.35 -31.91 -9.12
CA HIS A 28 12.35 -30.54 -9.65
C HIS A 28 13.09 -30.40 -10.99
N GLU A 29 14.11 -31.24 -11.24
CA GLU A 29 14.89 -31.22 -12.46
C GLU A 29 14.14 -31.78 -13.69
N GLU A 30 13.17 -32.67 -13.46
CA GLU A 30 12.41 -33.41 -14.47
C GLU A 30 11.01 -32.85 -14.68
N LEU A 31 10.54 -31.98 -13.78
CA LEU A 31 9.24 -31.36 -13.86
C LEU A 31 9.13 -30.47 -15.11
N MET A 32 8.09 -30.70 -15.89
CA MET A 32 7.78 -29.93 -17.10
C MET A 32 6.47 -29.15 -16.90
N GLU A 33 6.25 -28.11 -17.71
CA GLU A 33 5.02 -27.32 -17.66
C GLU A 33 3.76 -28.17 -17.89
N SER A 34 3.87 -29.20 -18.76
CA SER A 34 2.78 -30.13 -19.04
C SER A 34 2.30 -30.90 -17.81
N ASP A 35 3.19 -31.20 -16.86
CA ASP A 35 2.84 -31.93 -15.64
C ASP A 35 1.96 -31.09 -14.71
N LEU A 36 2.04 -29.77 -14.85
CA LEU A 36 1.25 -28.81 -14.08
C LEU A 36 -0.07 -28.44 -14.77
N SER A 37 -0.32 -28.90 -16.00
CA SER A 37 -1.57 -28.63 -16.73
C SER A 37 -2.83 -29.14 -16.03
N ILE A 38 -2.69 -30.09 -15.10
CA ILE A 38 -3.77 -30.55 -14.22
C ILE A 38 -4.39 -29.42 -13.38
N TYR A 39 -3.71 -28.27 -13.29
CA TYR A 39 -4.14 -27.08 -12.56
C TYR A 39 -4.78 -25.99 -13.43
N ASP A 40 -4.82 -26.18 -14.75
CA ASP A 40 -5.32 -25.16 -15.68
C ASP A 40 -6.77 -24.77 -15.42
N ASP A 41 -7.59 -25.74 -15.05
CA ASP A 41 -9.04 -25.57 -14.84
C ASP A 41 -9.40 -25.30 -13.38
N LEU A 42 -8.41 -25.08 -12.50
CA LEU A 42 -8.68 -24.56 -11.17
C LEU A 42 -9.23 -23.14 -11.25
N ASP A 43 -10.25 -22.86 -10.44
CA ASP A 43 -10.92 -21.57 -10.36
C ASP A 43 -10.15 -20.52 -9.54
N PHE A 44 -9.09 -20.94 -8.84
CA PHE A 44 -8.21 -20.05 -8.08
C PHE A 44 -6.84 -19.84 -8.74
N PRO A 45 -6.21 -18.66 -8.57
CA PRO A 45 -4.90 -18.37 -9.13
C PRO A 45 -3.83 -19.31 -8.58
N PHE A 46 -3.12 -20.00 -9.46
CA PHE A 46 -2.01 -20.88 -9.13
C PHE A 46 -0.79 -20.53 -9.97
N TYR A 47 0.34 -20.42 -9.28
CA TYR A 47 1.62 -20.00 -9.84
C TYR A 47 2.72 -20.81 -9.18
N ILE A 48 3.63 -21.34 -9.99
CA ILE A 48 4.90 -21.88 -9.50
C ILE A 48 6.03 -21.38 -10.40
N GLY A 49 7.07 -20.83 -9.78
CA GLY A 49 8.31 -20.45 -10.45
C GLY A 49 9.40 -21.47 -10.16
N TYR A 50 10.01 -22.02 -11.22
CA TYR A 50 11.24 -22.80 -11.17
C TYR A 50 12.35 -22.10 -11.95
N THR A 51 13.59 -22.52 -11.74
CA THR A 51 14.75 -21.94 -12.45
C THR A 51 14.63 -22.08 -13.97
N LYS A 52 13.98 -23.14 -14.45
CA LYS A 52 13.86 -23.45 -15.90
C LYS A 52 12.61 -22.85 -16.55
N PHE A 53 11.52 -22.71 -15.80
CA PHE A 53 10.24 -22.26 -16.33
C PHE A 53 9.36 -21.67 -15.25
N THR A 54 8.33 -20.96 -15.67
CA THR A 54 7.31 -20.40 -14.80
C THR A 54 5.96 -20.85 -15.28
N TYR A 55 5.21 -21.55 -14.42
CA TYR A 55 3.86 -21.99 -14.73
C TYR A 55 2.83 -21.05 -14.10
N ARG A 56 1.79 -20.74 -14.88
CA ARG A 56 0.62 -19.95 -14.49
C ARG A 56 -0.61 -20.62 -15.05
N ASN A 57 -1.54 -21.00 -14.17
CA ASN A 57 -2.83 -21.54 -14.62
C ASN A 57 -3.71 -20.44 -15.26
N LYS A 58 -4.85 -20.82 -15.84
CA LYS A 58 -5.76 -19.88 -16.52
C LYS A 58 -6.25 -18.78 -15.58
N ALA A 59 -6.59 -19.12 -14.33
CA ALA A 59 -7.03 -18.14 -13.33
C ALA A 59 -5.94 -17.11 -12.98
N GLN A 60 -4.66 -17.54 -12.88
CA GLN A 60 -3.54 -16.64 -12.66
C GLN A 60 -3.28 -15.74 -13.87
N LYS A 61 -3.33 -16.27 -15.10
CA LYS A 61 -3.17 -15.47 -16.32
C LYS A 61 -4.23 -14.36 -16.41
N LYS A 62 -5.50 -14.71 -16.18
CA LYS A 62 -6.58 -13.72 -16.12
C LYS A 62 -6.34 -12.65 -15.06
N LYS A 63 -5.89 -13.05 -13.87
CA LYS A 63 -5.55 -12.10 -12.79
C LYS A 63 -4.39 -11.18 -13.17
N ASP A 64 -3.38 -11.69 -13.87
CA ASP A 64 -2.26 -10.89 -14.36
C ASP A 64 -2.76 -9.83 -15.36
N ASP A 65 -3.65 -10.20 -16.29
CA ASP A 65 -4.26 -9.26 -17.25
C ASP A 65 -5.06 -8.16 -16.52
N GLU A 66 -5.86 -8.53 -15.51
CA GLU A 66 -6.61 -7.58 -14.69
C GLU A 66 -5.69 -6.62 -13.92
N ILE A 67 -4.57 -7.13 -13.39
CA ILE A 67 -3.53 -6.32 -12.73
C ILE A 67 -2.89 -5.36 -13.72
N GLU A 68 -2.57 -5.82 -14.94
CA GLU A 68 -1.95 -4.99 -15.97
C GLU A 68 -2.85 -3.81 -16.36
N VAL A 69 -4.13 -4.08 -16.61
CA VAL A 69 -5.13 -3.04 -16.91
C VAL A 69 -5.27 -2.05 -15.75
N ALA A 70 -5.40 -2.55 -14.51
CA ALA A 70 -5.53 -1.70 -13.33
C ALA A 70 -4.27 -0.83 -13.10
N MET A 71 -3.09 -1.39 -13.34
CA MET A 71 -1.81 -0.68 -13.20
C MET A 71 -1.60 0.34 -14.31
N ALA A 72 -2.03 0.06 -15.54
CA ALA A 72 -2.00 1.03 -16.64
C ALA A 72 -2.85 2.27 -16.29
N HIS A 73 -4.08 2.06 -15.84
CA HIS A 73 -4.96 3.14 -15.40
C HIS A 73 -4.38 3.92 -14.19
N TYR A 74 -3.80 3.21 -13.22
CA TYR A 74 -3.13 3.86 -12.08
C TYR A 74 -1.92 4.70 -12.51
N ARG A 75 -1.07 4.19 -13.42
CA ARG A 75 0.10 4.92 -13.94
C ARG A 75 -0.32 6.19 -14.66
N ASP A 76 -1.38 6.13 -15.44
CA ASP A 76 -1.92 7.30 -16.13
C ASP A 76 -2.38 8.38 -15.15
N ARG A 77 -3.21 8.00 -14.17
CA ARG A 77 -3.71 8.91 -13.13
C ARG A 77 -2.63 9.49 -12.21
N SER A 78 -1.56 8.74 -11.96
CA SER A 78 -0.48 9.15 -11.04
C SER A 78 0.64 9.95 -11.70
N ARG A 79 0.73 9.97 -13.04
CA ARG A 79 1.87 10.51 -13.80
C ARG A 79 2.24 11.96 -13.43
N ASN A 80 1.25 12.80 -13.15
CA ASN A 80 1.46 14.24 -12.88
C ASN A 80 1.18 14.62 -11.41
N LEU A 81 1.07 13.64 -10.52
CA LEU A 81 0.81 13.91 -9.11
C LEU A 81 2.12 14.14 -8.35
N SER A 82 2.09 15.13 -7.46
CA SER A 82 3.16 15.33 -6.49
C SER A 82 3.16 14.21 -5.45
N VAL A 83 4.31 13.95 -4.81
CA VAL A 83 4.41 13.02 -3.67
C VAL A 83 3.51 13.41 -2.50
N PHE A 84 3.15 14.69 -2.36
CA PHE A 84 2.19 15.19 -1.36
C PHE A 84 0.73 14.88 -1.70
N ASP A 85 0.46 14.56 -2.96
CA ASP A 85 -0.86 14.35 -3.55
C ASP A 85 -0.99 12.92 -4.11
N ALA A 86 -0.12 12.00 -3.67
CA ALA A 86 -0.03 10.64 -4.18
C ALA A 86 -1.34 9.84 -3.94
N ILE A 87 -1.69 9.00 -4.91
CA ILE A 87 -2.82 8.06 -4.84
C ILE A 87 -2.31 6.64 -4.57
N GLY A 88 -3.18 5.81 -3.98
CA GLY A 88 -2.85 4.41 -3.69
C GLY A 88 -2.82 3.55 -4.96
N ALA A 89 -1.84 2.64 -5.03
CA ALA A 89 -1.82 1.59 -6.04
C ALA A 89 -3.07 0.68 -5.91
N PRO A 90 -3.55 0.09 -7.01
CA PRO A 90 -4.72 -0.76 -6.98
C PRO A 90 -4.46 -2.00 -6.11
N SER A 91 -5.43 -2.35 -5.26
CA SER A 91 -5.31 -3.42 -4.26
C SER A 91 -5.06 -4.79 -4.90
N ILE A 92 -5.59 -5.03 -6.11
CA ILE A 92 -5.40 -6.27 -6.88
C ILE A 92 -3.93 -6.55 -7.18
N ALA A 93 -3.11 -5.51 -7.37
CA ALA A 93 -1.70 -5.64 -7.69
C ALA A 93 -0.83 -6.03 -6.48
N ARG A 94 -1.36 -5.91 -5.25
CA ARG A 94 -0.69 -6.28 -3.99
C ARG A 94 0.76 -5.80 -3.87
N LEU A 95 1.09 -4.64 -4.45
CA LEU A 95 2.45 -4.13 -4.44
C LEU A 95 2.93 -3.86 -3.01
N CYS A 96 4.16 -4.23 -2.71
CA CYS A 96 4.85 -3.83 -1.49
C CYS A 96 5.55 -2.48 -1.73
N GLY A 97 5.39 -1.55 -0.79
CA GLY A 97 6.00 -0.22 -0.87
C GLY A 97 5.20 0.80 -1.69
N GLY A 98 5.91 1.86 -2.09
CA GLY A 98 5.35 3.06 -2.71
C GLY A 98 4.85 4.11 -1.71
N THR A 99 4.61 5.32 -2.21
CA THR A 99 3.97 6.40 -1.45
C THR A 99 2.47 6.24 -1.55
N ARG A 100 1.77 6.23 -0.42
CA ARG A 100 0.31 6.10 -0.34
C ARG A 100 -0.29 7.24 0.47
N PRO A 101 -1.51 7.67 0.15
CA PRO A 101 -2.24 8.59 1.01
C PRO A 101 -2.50 7.94 2.36
N LEU A 102 -2.33 8.72 3.44
CA LEU A 102 -2.68 8.31 4.79
C LEU A 102 -4.08 8.83 5.10
N HIS A 103 -4.97 7.97 5.56
CA HIS A 103 -6.24 8.41 6.10
C HIS A 103 -6.00 8.92 7.51
N ILE A 104 -6.02 10.24 7.69
CA ILE A 104 -5.74 10.86 8.98
C ILE A 104 -6.94 10.70 9.92
N ASP A 105 -6.73 9.96 10.99
CA ASP A 105 -7.57 9.94 12.19
C ASP A 105 -6.92 10.73 13.35
N ASP A 106 -7.52 10.69 14.53
CA ASP A 106 -7.03 11.44 15.69
C ASP A 106 -5.68 10.91 16.21
N ASP A 107 -5.43 9.61 16.11
CA ASP A 107 -4.16 8.99 16.51
C ASP A 107 -3.03 9.41 15.55
N ASP A 108 -3.30 9.39 14.24
CA ASP A 108 -2.40 9.90 13.23
C ASP A 108 -2.09 11.39 13.44
N ARG A 109 -3.10 12.20 13.81
CA ARG A 109 -2.88 13.63 14.15
C ARG A 109 -1.93 13.77 15.33
N LEU A 110 -2.12 12.97 16.38
CA LEU A 110 -1.27 12.98 17.56
C LEU A 110 0.17 12.59 17.22
N GLU A 111 0.36 11.60 16.35
CA GLU A 111 1.69 11.16 15.92
C GLU A 111 2.40 12.15 14.98
N LEU A 112 1.66 12.80 14.07
CA LEU A 112 2.22 13.62 13.00
C LEU A 112 2.36 15.09 13.36
N ALA A 113 1.54 15.61 14.28
CA ALA A 113 1.64 17.01 14.71
C ALA A 113 3.05 17.38 15.25
N PRO A 114 3.73 16.55 16.08
CA PRO A 114 5.11 16.82 16.49
C PRO A 114 6.09 16.91 15.31
N LEU A 115 5.89 16.09 14.26
CA LEU A 115 6.72 16.13 13.06
C LEU A 115 6.49 17.41 12.24
N CYS A 116 5.25 17.89 12.19
CA CYS A 116 4.92 19.16 11.53
C CYS A 116 5.53 20.35 12.28
N LYS A 117 5.43 20.36 13.61
CA LYS A 117 6.07 21.37 14.48
C LYS A 117 7.59 21.37 14.27
N LEU A 118 8.24 20.21 14.32
CA LEU A 118 9.67 20.07 14.04
C LEU A 118 10.07 20.65 12.67
N ALA A 119 9.26 20.41 11.64
CA ALA A 119 9.51 20.94 10.30
C ALA A 119 9.35 22.47 10.25
N LEU A 120 8.41 23.01 11.01
CA LEU A 120 8.15 24.44 11.11
C LEU A 120 9.24 25.16 11.92
N ASP A 121 9.69 24.56 13.02
CA ASP A 121 10.80 25.07 13.83
C ASP A 121 12.08 25.20 13.00
N LYS A 122 12.38 24.18 12.19
CA LYS A 122 13.50 24.23 11.23
C LYS A 122 13.32 25.37 10.23
N TYR A 123 12.12 25.53 9.67
CA TYR A 123 11.83 26.59 8.72
C TYR A 123 12.00 27.99 9.36
N ASN A 124 11.44 28.20 10.55
CA ASN A 124 11.56 29.48 11.28
C ASN A 124 13.02 29.80 11.62
N ALA A 125 13.81 28.80 12.01
CA ALA A 125 15.23 28.98 12.29
C ALA A 125 16.06 29.35 11.04
N GLU A 126 15.68 28.83 9.88
CA GLU A 126 16.35 29.10 8.60
C GLU A 126 15.90 30.43 7.95
N ASN A 127 14.71 30.95 8.30
CA ASN A 127 14.14 32.16 7.71
C ASN A 127 14.05 33.29 8.74
N GLN A 128 14.98 34.24 8.69
CA GLN A 128 15.03 35.37 9.62
C GLN A 128 13.71 36.14 9.65
N GLY A 129 13.15 36.32 10.85
CA GLY A 129 11.89 37.03 11.08
C GLY A 129 10.62 36.19 10.92
N ALA A 130 10.72 34.91 10.52
CA ALA A 130 9.59 34.00 10.49
C ALA A 130 9.26 33.48 11.90
N ASN A 131 8.00 33.61 12.32
CA ASN A 131 7.49 33.02 13.56
C ASN A 131 6.17 32.30 13.28
N PHE A 132 6.23 31.19 12.54
CA PHE A 132 5.04 30.42 12.22
C PHE A 132 4.74 29.38 13.31
N VAL A 133 3.46 29.27 13.69
CA VAL A 133 2.95 28.28 14.65
C VAL A 133 2.02 27.31 13.95
N PHE A 134 2.21 26.02 14.21
CA PHE A 134 1.38 24.95 13.65
C PHE A 134 -0.07 25.05 14.11
N VAL A 135 -1.02 24.89 13.18
CA VAL A 135 -2.46 24.90 13.45
C VAL A 135 -3.08 23.52 13.29
N ASP A 136 -3.04 22.96 12.09
CA ASP A 136 -3.65 21.66 11.81
C ASP A 136 -2.97 20.94 10.64
N LEU A 137 -3.03 19.61 10.66
CA LEU A 137 -2.61 18.75 9.56
C LEU A 137 -3.76 18.60 8.55
N VAL A 138 -3.51 18.96 7.29
CA VAL A 138 -4.53 18.89 6.23
C VAL A 138 -4.53 17.51 5.58
N LYS A 139 -3.35 17.04 5.17
CA LYS A 139 -3.17 15.72 4.54
C LYS A 139 -1.73 15.24 4.65
N SER A 140 -1.56 13.93 4.54
CA SER A 140 -0.26 13.30 4.59
C SER A 140 -0.21 12.12 3.63
N THR A 141 0.98 11.88 3.07
CA THR A 141 1.31 10.63 2.40
C THR A 141 2.46 9.95 3.11
N ARG A 142 2.46 8.62 3.08
CA ARG A 142 3.49 7.80 3.72
C ARG A 142 4.14 6.88 2.71
N SER A 143 5.46 6.77 2.76
CA SER A 143 6.19 5.69 2.10
C SER A 143 7.04 4.94 3.12
N ALA A 144 6.97 3.62 3.08
CA ALA A 144 7.81 2.76 3.90
C ALA A 144 9.28 2.79 3.41
N CYS A 145 10.21 2.94 4.34
CA CYS A 145 11.65 2.86 4.11
C CYS A 145 12.32 2.26 5.37
N ALA A 146 13.58 2.58 5.68
CA ALA A 146 14.15 2.36 7.01
C ALA A 146 13.49 3.31 8.04
N GLY A 147 12.20 3.07 8.32
CA GLY A 147 11.29 3.96 9.03
C GLY A 147 10.11 4.33 8.14
N SER A 148 9.60 5.55 8.29
CA SER A 148 8.52 6.09 7.47
C SER A 148 8.85 7.49 7.02
N MET A 149 8.79 7.72 5.71
CA MET A 149 8.89 9.05 5.13
C MET A 149 7.47 9.60 4.98
N TYR A 150 7.22 10.76 5.58
CA TYR A 150 5.96 11.46 5.52
C TYR A 150 6.10 12.71 4.64
N ASN A 151 5.20 12.87 3.67
CA ASN A 151 5.04 14.12 2.94
C ASN A 151 3.74 14.77 3.41
N MET A 152 3.86 15.77 4.27
CA MET A 152 2.77 16.39 5.00
C MET A 152 2.43 17.74 4.38
N THR A 153 1.14 18.04 4.30
CA THR A 153 0.61 19.37 4.03
C THR A 153 -0.17 19.81 5.26
N PHE A 154 0.21 20.95 5.83
CA PHE A 154 -0.38 21.45 7.07
C PHE A 154 -0.57 22.96 7.04
N GLN A 155 -1.39 23.46 7.96
CA GLN A 155 -1.66 24.87 8.15
C GLN A 155 -0.79 25.42 9.29
N ALA A 156 -0.28 26.63 9.09
CA ALA A 156 0.38 27.41 10.11
C ALA A 156 -0.15 28.85 10.11
N LYS A 157 0.06 29.56 11.20
CA LYS A 157 -0.22 31.00 11.34
C LYS A 157 1.04 31.74 11.69
N ASP A 158 1.14 32.96 11.19
CA ASP A 158 2.17 33.88 11.64
C ASP A 158 1.80 34.43 13.02
N ASP A 159 2.63 34.14 14.00
CA ASP A 159 2.46 34.54 15.40
C ASP A 159 3.06 35.93 15.68
N THR A 160 3.70 36.58 14.69
CA THR A 160 4.06 38.00 14.79
C THR A 160 2.83 38.92 14.78
N HIS A 161 1.73 38.50 14.15
CA HIS A 161 0.48 39.26 14.03
C HIS A 161 -0.76 38.39 14.34
N PRO A 162 -0.97 38.03 15.62
CA PRO A 162 -1.89 36.95 16.02
C PRO A 162 -3.37 37.22 15.72
N PHE A 163 -3.77 38.47 15.52
CA PHE A 163 -5.19 38.84 15.38
C PHE A 163 -5.71 38.84 13.93
N ASN A 164 -4.85 38.74 12.91
CA ASN A 164 -5.27 38.82 11.50
C ASN A 164 -4.43 37.98 10.51
N SER A 165 -3.56 37.07 10.99
CA SER A 165 -2.73 36.29 10.07
C SER A 165 -3.56 35.20 9.36
N PRO A 166 -3.57 35.17 8.01
CA PRO A 166 -4.24 34.10 7.27
C PRO A 166 -3.53 32.77 7.55
N HIS A 167 -4.27 31.67 7.43
CA HIS A 167 -3.67 30.34 7.48
C HIS A 167 -2.79 30.16 6.24
N ILE A 168 -1.51 29.91 6.45
CA ILE A 168 -0.53 29.63 5.39
C ILE A 168 -0.36 28.12 5.29
N ILE A 169 -0.33 27.61 4.06
CA ILE A 169 -0.12 26.19 3.80
C ILE A 169 1.37 25.91 3.70
N PHE A 170 1.84 24.95 4.46
CA PHE A 170 3.19 24.41 4.39
C PHE A 170 3.18 23.00 3.80
N ARG A 171 4.26 22.68 3.10
CA ARG A 171 4.58 21.32 2.64
C ARG A 171 5.91 20.90 3.23
N ALA A 172 5.91 19.81 3.99
CA ALA A 172 7.11 19.28 4.61
C ALA A 172 7.32 17.80 4.32
N ARG A 173 8.59 17.43 4.14
CA ARG A 173 9.04 16.06 4.01
C ARG A 173 9.87 15.70 5.24
N VAL A 174 9.38 14.75 6.02
CA VAL A 174 10.00 14.35 7.29
C VAL A 174 10.20 12.84 7.31
N TRP A 175 11.41 12.41 7.66
CA TRP A 175 11.75 11.01 7.83
C TRP A 175 11.71 10.63 9.31
N LYS A 176 10.67 9.90 9.71
CA LYS A 176 10.57 9.24 11.02
C LYS A 176 11.38 7.94 10.93
N ARG A 177 12.56 7.92 11.54
CA ARG A 177 13.46 6.76 11.54
C ARG A 177 12.87 5.63 12.38
N VAL A 178 13.37 4.41 12.18
CA VAL A 178 13.02 3.29 13.07
C VAL A 178 13.48 3.58 14.50
N PRO A 179 12.80 3.02 15.52
CA PRO A 179 13.25 3.13 16.90
C PRO A 179 14.72 2.71 17.06
N GLY A 180 15.51 3.52 17.78
CA GLY A 180 16.94 3.28 17.98
C GLY A 180 17.87 3.85 16.90
N ALA A 181 17.37 4.30 15.75
CA ALA A 181 18.19 4.86 14.65
C ALA A 181 18.37 6.40 14.72
N GLY A 182 17.95 7.03 15.82
CA GLY A 182 18.04 8.47 16.05
C GLY A 182 16.71 9.23 15.91
N PRO A 183 16.71 10.56 16.11
CA PRO A 183 15.52 11.39 16.04
C PRO A 183 14.98 11.52 14.60
N PRO A 184 13.72 11.98 14.43
CA PRO A 184 13.19 12.30 13.12
C PRO A 184 14.01 13.37 12.40
N GLU A 185 14.10 13.29 11.08
CA GLU A 185 14.87 14.22 10.26
C GLU A 185 13.98 14.97 9.27
N VAL A 186 14.01 16.30 9.31
CA VAL A 186 13.30 17.16 8.35
C VAL A 186 14.13 17.30 7.08
N LYS A 187 13.67 16.69 5.99
CA LYS A 187 14.33 16.74 4.68
C LYS A 187 14.06 18.06 3.95
N SER A 188 12.84 18.57 4.04
CA SER A 188 12.47 19.87 3.47
C SER A 188 11.21 20.41 4.14
N CYS A 189 11.08 21.72 4.25
CA CYS A 189 9.88 22.42 4.66
C CYS A 189 9.79 23.73 3.86
N ALA A 190 8.64 24.00 3.24
CA ALA A 190 8.44 25.22 2.48
C ALA A 190 6.98 25.66 2.51
N MET A 191 6.76 26.96 2.41
CA MET A 191 5.44 27.52 2.13
C MET A 191 4.98 27.06 0.74
N LYS A 192 3.73 26.66 0.64
CA LYS A 192 3.08 26.42 -0.64
C LYS A 192 2.61 27.77 -1.18
N ALA A 193 3.23 28.25 -2.26
CA ALA A 193 2.74 29.45 -2.95
C ALA A 193 1.27 29.22 -3.36
N THR A 194 0.41 30.15 -2.96
CA THR A 194 -0.98 30.28 -3.43
C THR A 194 -1.03 30.66 -4.89
#